data_AF-A0A923EN42-F1
#
_entry.id   AF-A0A923EN42-F1
#
_cell.length_a   1.000
_cell.length_b   1.000
_cell.length_c   1.000
_cell.angle_alpha   90.00
_cell.angle_beta   90.00
_cell.angle_gamma   90.00
#
_symmetry.space_group_name_H-M   'P 1'
#
loop_
_entity.id
_entity.type
_entity.pdbx_description
1 polymer ?
#
loop_
_entity_poly.entity_id
_entity_poly.type
_entity_poly.pdbx_seq_one_letter_code
_entity_poly.pdbx_strand_id
1 'polypeptide(L)'
;MGENRRYERYARPVDPEIEEEASALRTIAGLLEGGTALIPDRQLAARIAAIFRATAAELSGGRPVPLQVRRTVRRAADAARGLLDPRRRTGGSG
;
A
#
# COMPACT_ATOMS: atom_id res chain seq x y z
N MET A 1 1.98 35.55 23.26
CA MET A 1 2.36 34.58 22.21
C MET A 1 2.90 33.33 22.89
N GLY A 2 2.04 32.34 23.16
CA GLY A 2 2.43 31.09 23.82
C GLY A 2 2.60 30.02 22.75
N GLU A 3 3.84 29.68 22.43
CA GLU A 3 4.17 28.69 21.40
C GLU A 3 3.63 27.31 21.79
N ASN A 4 2.79 26.77 20.91
CA ASN A 4 2.20 25.43 20.96
C ASN A 4 3.27 24.32 20.79
N ARG A 5 4.31 24.27 21.63
CA ARG A 5 5.36 23.23 21.63
C ARG A 5 4.89 21.85 22.10
N ARG A 6 3.61 21.70 22.48
CA ARG A 6 3.07 20.43 22.99
C ARG A 6 2.67 19.44 21.90
N TYR A 7 2.55 19.88 20.64
CA TYR A 7 2.17 19.00 19.52
C TYR A 7 3.37 18.51 18.69
N GLU A 8 4.56 19.09 18.83
CA GLU A 8 5.77 18.65 18.10
C GLU A 8 6.31 17.29 18.58
N ARG A 9 5.87 16.80 19.75
CA ARG A 9 6.46 15.60 20.38
C ARG A 9 5.96 14.26 19.81
N TYR A 10 5.02 14.26 18.86
CA TYR A 10 4.44 13.02 18.31
C TYR A 10 4.79 12.75 16.84
N ALA A 11 5.45 13.68 16.15
CA ALA A 11 6.03 13.39 14.84
C ALA A 11 7.36 12.68 15.01
N ARG A 12 7.35 11.42 15.49
CA ARG A 12 8.50 10.55 15.24
C ARG A 12 8.64 10.45 13.72
N PRO A 13 9.81 10.77 13.14
CA PRO A 13 10.00 10.55 11.72
C PRO A 13 9.74 9.08 11.45
N VAL A 14 8.73 8.80 10.63
CA VAL A 14 8.49 7.45 10.12
C VAL A 14 9.74 7.06 9.33
N ASP A 15 10.23 5.85 9.57
CA ASP A 15 11.38 5.32 8.85
C ASP A 15 11.14 5.46 7.34
N PRO A 16 12.08 6.01 6.55
CA PRO A 16 11.91 6.18 5.12
C PRO A 16 11.51 4.88 4.41
N GLU A 17 12.00 3.71 4.85
CA GLU A 17 11.61 2.42 4.28
C GLU A 17 10.12 2.10 4.52
N ILE A 18 9.59 2.51 5.68
CA ILE A 18 8.18 2.33 6.03
C ILE A 18 7.30 3.25 5.18
N GLU A 19 7.75 4.48 4.93
CA GLU A 19 7.01 5.42 4.10
C GLU A 19 7.03 5.01 2.62
N GLU A 20 8.15 4.47 2.13
CA GLU A 20 8.23 3.88 0.79
C GLU A 20 7.24 2.70 0.63
N GLU A 21 7.15 1.82 1.63
CA GLU A 21 6.18 0.72 1.63
C GLU A 21 4.75 1.27 1.61
N ALA A 22 4.43 2.26 2.45
CA ALA A 22 3.12 2.87 2.48
C ALA A 22 2.76 3.55 1.14
N SER A 23 3.72 4.21 0.50
CA SER A 23 3.57 4.84 -0.82
C SER A 23 3.28 3.80 -1.91
N ALA A 24 3.99 2.67 -1.91
CA ALA A 24 3.76 1.57 -2.84
C ALA A 24 2.35 0.99 -2.68
N LEU A 25 1.89 0.78 -1.45
CA LEU A 25 0.54 0.28 -1.16
C LEU A 25 -0.54 1.25 -1.66
N ARG A 26 -0.38 2.57 -1.45
CA ARG A 26 -1.31 3.58 -1.97
C ARG A 26 -1.36 3.58 -3.50
N THR A 27 -0.22 3.44 -4.15
CA THR A 27 -0.12 3.39 -5.62
C THR A 27 -0.88 2.19 -6.17
N ILE A 28 -0.63 0.99 -5.62
CA ILE A 28 -1.30 -0.24 -6.07
C ILE A 28 -2.80 -0.17 -5.79
N ALA A 29 -3.22 0.36 -4.64
CA ALA A 29 -4.64 0.58 -4.33
C ALA A 29 -5.32 1.47 -5.38
N GLY A 30 -4.70 2.59 -5.76
CA GLY A 30 -5.22 3.49 -6.80
C GLY A 30 -5.35 2.80 -8.16
N LEU A 31 -4.40 1.92 -8.52
CA LEU A 31 -4.48 1.13 -9.75
C LEU A 31 -5.65 0.14 -9.71
N LEU A 32 -5.88 -0.51 -8.57
CA LEU A 32 -7.01 -1.44 -8.38
C LEU A 32 -8.37 -0.74 -8.47
N GLU A 33 -8.49 0.46 -7.90
CA GLU A 33 -9.70 1.30 -7.94
C GLU A 33 -9.97 1.88 -9.32
N GLY A 34 -8.93 2.27 -10.06
CA GLY A 34 -9.02 2.80 -11.42
C GLY A 34 -9.54 1.79 -12.46
N GLY A 35 -9.72 0.53 -12.06
CA GLY A 35 -10.15 -0.55 -12.93
C GLY A 35 -8.94 -1.21 -13.58
N THR A 36 -8.76 -2.49 -13.29
CA THR A 36 -7.72 -3.31 -13.91
C THR A 36 -8.39 -4.44 -14.67
N ALA A 37 -7.82 -4.84 -15.81
CA ALA A 37 -8.26 -6.05 -16.51
C ALA A 37 -7.94 -7.35 -15.75
N LEU A 38 -7.32 -7.27 -14.57
CA LEU A 38 -6.80 -8.42 -13.82
C LEU A 38 -7.76 -8.94 -12.75
N ILE A 39 -8.51 -8.02 -12.13
CA ILE A 39 -9.56 -8.40 -11.18
C ILE A 39 -10.89 -7.97 -11.82
N PRO A 40 -11.56 -8.89 -12.55
CA PRO A 40 -12.85 -8.57 -13.19
C PRO A 40 -13.93 -8.26 -12.16
N ASP A 41 -13.81 -8.80 -10.95
CA ASP A 41 -14.66 -8.46 -9.81
C ASP A 41 -14.23 -7.11 -9.20
N ARG A 42 -14.97 -6.06 -9.54
CA ARG A 42 -14.74 -4.72 -9.00
C ARG A 42 -14.95 -4.61 -7.49
N GLN A 43 -15.84 -5.40 -6.90
CA GLN A 43 -16.04 -5.37 -5.44
C GLN A 43 -14.84 -5.97 -4.72
N LEU A 44 -14.28 -7.06 -5.26
CA LEU A 44 -13.06 -7.66 -4.74
C LEU A 44 -11.87 -6.70 -4.88
N ALA A 45 -11.70 -6.07 -6.05
CA ALA A 45 -10.64 -5.08 -6.28
C ALA A 45 -10.72 -3.90 -5.29
N ALA A 46 -11.92 -3.36 -5.07
CA ALA A 46 -12.15 -2.28 -4.11
C ALA A 46 -11.85 -2.70 -2.67
N ARG A 47 -12.20 -3.92 -2.27
CA ARG A 47 -11.88 -4.44 -0.93
C ARG A 47 -10.37 -4.57 -0.73
N ILE A 48 -9.65 -5.10 -1.72
CA ILE A 48 -8.19 -5.23 -1.65
C ILE A 48 -7.54 -3.85 -1.57
N ALA A 49 -8.00 -2.90 -2.39
CA ALA A 49 -7.53 -1.51 -2.34
C ALA A 49 -7.74 -0.88 -0.95
N ALA A 50 -8.90 -1.09 -0.33
CA ALA A 50 -9.20 -0.60 1.01
C ALA A 50 -8.23 -1.16 2.07
N ILE A 51 -7.89 -2.45 1.99
CA ILE A 51 -6.92 -3.08 2.91
C ILE A 51 -5.53 -2.45 2.75
N PHE A 52 -5.09 -2.20 1.51
CA PHE A 52 -3.81 -1.55 1.24
C PHE A 52 -3.79 -0.10 1.72
N ARG A 53 -4.87 0.66 1.51
CA ARG A 53 -5.02 2.03 2.03
C ARG A 53 -4.98 2.08 3.55
N ALA A 54 -5.72 1.20 4.21
CA ALA A 54 -5.74 1.12 5.67
C ALA A 54 -4.33 0.79 6.22
N THR A 55 -3.67 -0.20 5.63
CA THR A 55 -2.30 -0.58 6.04
C THR A 55 -1.32 0.58 5.82
N ALA A 56 -1.38 1.25 4.68
CA ALA A 56 -0.53 2.40 4.39
C ALA A 56 -0.78 3.57 5.36
N ALA A 57 -2.03 3.83 5.74
CA ALA A 57 -2.37 4.88 6.69
C ALA A 57 -1.81 4.59 8.10
N GLU A 58 -1.87 3.33 8.54
CA GLU A 58 -1.26 2.91 9.81
C GLU A 58 0.27 3.06 9.76
N LEU A 59 0.93 2.60 8.68
CA LEU A 59 2.38 2.71 8.50
C LEU A 59 2.86 4.17 8.49
N SER A 60 2.23 5.03 7.68
CA SER A 60 2.57 6.45 7.60
C SER A 60 2.18 7.26 8.83
N GLY A 61 1.22 6.76 9.63
CA GLY A 61 0.90 7.29 10.94
C GLY A 61 1.88 6.84 12.03
N GLY A 62 2.91 6.05 11.70
CA GLY A 62 3.84 5.47 12.67
C GLY A 62 3.20 4.44 13.61
N ARG A 63 2.03 3.92 13.25
CA ARG A 63 1.29 2.94 14.05
C ARG A 63 1.80 1.52 13.74
N PRO A 64 1.94 0.66 14.77
CA PRO A 64 2.45 -0.68 14.58
C PRO A 64 1.41 -1.57 13.87
N VAL A 65 1.77 -2.08 12.70
CA VAL A 65 1.06 -3.17 12.03
C VAL A 65 1.73 -4.49 12.43
N PRO A 66 0.98 -5.53 12.86
CA PRO A 66 1.57 -6.83 13.18
C PRO A 66 2.41 -7.37 12.02
N LEU A 67 3.61 -7.88 12.31
CA LEU A 67 4.59 -8.28 11.29
C LEU A 67 4.02 -9.30 10.29
N GLN A 68 3.20 -10.24 10.75
CA GLN A 68 2.53 -11.21 9.89
C GLN A 68 1.57 -10.54 8.91
N VAL A 69 0.77 -9.57 9.38
CA VAL A 69 -0.16 -8.81 8.54
C VAL A 69 0.62 -7.99 7.52
N ARG A 70 1.66 -7.27 7.95
CA ARG A 70 2.55 -6.49 7.06
C ARG A 70 3.16 -7.37 5.97
N ARG A 71 3.67 -8.56 6.32
CA ARG A 71 4.22 -9.53 5.36
C ARG A 71 3.18 -10.03 4.37
N THR A 72 1.97 -10.34 4.82
CA THR A 72 0.88 -10.81 3.96
C THR A 72 0.45 -9.72 2.99
N VAL A 73 0.25 -8.49 3.48
CA VAL A 73 -0.09 -7.33 2.65
C VAL A 73 1.00 -7.05 1.63
N ARG A 74 2.28 -7.09 2.03
CA ARG A 74 3.40 -6.93 1.11
C ARG A 74 3.42 -7.99 0.01
N ARG A 75 3.26 -9.27 0.37
CA ARG A 75 3.18 -10.36 -0.61
C ARG A 75 2.01 -10.20 -1.58
N ALA A 76 0.85 -9.77 -1.08
CA ALA A 76 -0.32 -9.50 -1.92
C ALA A 76 -0.08 -8.31 -2.87
N ALA A 77 0.58 -7.26 -2.37
CA ALA A 77 0.99 -6.11 -3.17
C ALA A 77 2.00 -6.49 -4.26
N ASP A 78 2.99 -7.32 -3.93
CA ASP A 78 3.97 -7.85 -4.90
C ASP A 78 3.29 -8.70 -5.97
N ALA A 79 2.33 -9.54 -5.59
CA ALA A 79 1.53 -10.32 -6.53
C ALA A 79 0.69 -9.42 -7.44
N ALA A 80 -0.01 -8.44 -6.87
CA ALA A 80 -0.79 -7.46 -7.63
C ALA A 80 0.10 -6.67 -8.62
N ARG A 81 1.28 -6.23 -8.17
CA ARG A 81 2.27 -5.57 -9.03
C ARG A 81 2.75 -6.48 -10.15
N GLY A 82 3.08 -7.74 -9.85
CA GLY A 82 3.51 -8.72 -10.84
C GLY A 82 2.44 -9.02 -11.90
N LEU A 83 1.17 -8.93 -11.53
CA LEU A 83 0.04 -9.05 -12.46
C LEU A 83 -0.17 -7.78 -13.29
N LEU A 84 0.04 -6.60 -12.69
CA LEU A 84 -0.07 -5.29 -13.33
C LEU A 84 1.11 -4.97 -14.26
N ASP A 85 2.25 -5.65 -14.11
CA ASP A 85 3.43 -5.43 -14.95
C ASP A 85 3.18 -5.89 -16.40
N PRO A 86 3.12 -4.96 -17.38
CA PRO A 86 2.88 -5.32 -18.77
C PRO A 86 4.02 -6.17 -19.37
N ARG A 87 5.25 -6.09 -18.83
CA ARG A 87 6.40 -6.86 -19.33
C ARG A 87 6.30 -8.36 -19.06
N ARG A 88 5.51 -8.75 -18.05
CA ARG A 88 5.23 -10.16 -17.76
C ARG A 88 4.23 -10.79 -18.73
N ARG A 89 3.38 -10.00 -19.39
CA ARG A 89 2.40 -10.51 -20.37
C ARG A 89 3.04 -10.85 -21.71
N THR A 90 4.16 -10.24 -22.07
CA THR A 90 4.84 -10.44 -23.36
C THR A 90 5.84 -11.60 -23.38
N GLY A 91 6.06 -12.30 -22.26
CA GLY A 91 7.00 -13.42 -22.17
C GLY A 91 6.42 -14.81 -22.46
N GLY A 92 5.12 -14.91 -22.78
CA GLY A 92 4.43 -16.17 -23.08
C GLY A 92 4.02 -16.25 -24.55
N SER A 93 5.00 -16.28 -25.46
CA SER A 93 4.80 -16.64 -26.87
C SER A 93 6.15 -17.15 -27.38
N GLY A 94 6.34 -18.46 -27.26
CA GLY A 94 7.51 -19.21 -27.70
C GLY A 94 7.21 -20.69 -27.60
#